data_AF-B7KN51-F1
#
_entry.id   AF-B7KN51-F1
#
_cell.length_a   1.000
_cell.length_b   1.000
_cell.length_c   1.000
_cell.angle_alpha   90.00
_cell.angle_beta   90.00
_cell.angle_gamma   90.00
#
_symmetry.space_group_name_H-M   'P 1'
#
loop_
_entity.id
_entity.type
_entity.pdbx_description
1 polymer ?
#
loop_
_entity_poly.entity_id
_entity_poly.type
_entity_poly.pdbx_seq_one_letter_code
_entity_poly.pdbx_strand_id
1 'polypeptide(L)'
;MGQGDSDGTALRPGQIELARRFAVWQSSFTEIASCPVRDVLDRVGDKWSMLILIALAAGPGRFSAVARMIPDISKRMLTQTFRDLERDGLIARTVFPTKPPSVEYRLTPLGSALLDPLAHLVGWAEQNHAAIQEARKRFEAGSVPDGKPDAFAPRSSADLSAD
;
A
#
# COMPACT_ATOMS: atom_id res chain seq x y z
N MET A 1 3.50 45.54 -2.59
CA MET A 1 2.11 45.06 -2.71
C MET A 1 2.15 43.92 -3.73
N GLY A 2 2.08 42.67 -3.25
CA GLY A 2 1.88 41.45 -4.06
C GLY A 2 3.09 40.86 -4.80
N GLN A 3 4.01 40.19 -4.09
CA GLN A 3 4.99 39.27 -4.68
C GLN A 3 4.70 37.86 -4.14
N GLY A 4 4.50 36.90 -5.05
CA GLY A 4 4.59 35.46 -4.78
C GLY A 4 3.27 34.75 -4.50
N ASP A 5 2.78 34.01 -5.49
CA ASP A 5 1.98 32.78 -5.31
C ASP A 5 1.95 31.99 -6.64
N SER A 6 3.14 31.69 -7.16
CA SER A 6 3.34 30.76 -8.27
C SER A 6 4.26 29.63 -7.78
N ASP A 7 3.75 28.76 -6.92
CA ASP A 7 4.50 27.57 -6.52
C ASP A 7 3.58 26.35 -6.25
N GLY A 8 2.56 26.18 -7.09
CA GLY A 8 1.64 25.03 -7.03
C GLY A 8 1.97 23.89 -8.02
N THR A 9 3.04 24.03 -8.82
CA THR A 9 3.31 23.14 -9.96
C THR A 9 4.72 22.53 -9.92
N ALA A 10 5.61 23.00 -9.05
CA ALA A 10 6.93 22.42 -8.91
C ALA A 10 6.83 21.02 -8.27
N LEU A 11 7.17 19.99 -9.03
CA LEU A 11 7.29 18.63 -8.50
C LEU A 11 8.31 18.63 -7.36
N ARG A 12 7.95 18.04 -6.22
CA ARG A 12 8.89 17.84 -5.12
C ARG A 12 10.06 16.95 -5.59
N PRO A 13 11.27 17.07 -5.02
CA PRO A 13 12.43 16.29 -5.45
C PRO A 13 12.16 14.78 -5.56
N GLY A 14 11.43 14.20 -4.61
CA GLY A 14 11.03 12.78 -4.68
C GLY A 14 10.07 12.43 -5.82
N GLN A 15 9.22 13.38 -6.24
CA GLN A 15 8.32 13.21 -7.39
C GLN A 15 9.08 13.33 -8.72
N ILE A 16 10.09 14.19 -8.80
CA ILE A 16 11.00 14.29 -9.95
C ILE A 16 11.75 12.97 -10.14
N GLU A 17 12.30 12.41 -9.05
CA GLU A 17 13.02 11.14 -9.11
C GLU A 17 12.11 9.98 -9.50
N LEU A 18 10.90 9.90 -8.92
CA LEU A 18 9.91 8.89 -9.32
C LEU A 18 9.54 9.00 -10.80
N ALA A 19 9.33 10.21 -11.31
CA ALA A 19 9.02 10.46 -12.72
C ALA A 19 10.17 10.05 -13.65
N ARG A 20 11.42 10.34 -13.26
CA ARG A 20 12.62 9.90 -13.99
C ARG A 20 12.71 8.37 -14.03
N ARG A 21 12.54 7.71 -12.89
CA ARG A 21 12.57 6.23 -12.80
C ARG A 21 11.48 5.59 -13.65
N PHE A 22 10.28 6.17 -13.64
CA PHE A 22 9.17 5.71 -14.47
C PHE A 22 9.49 5.80 -15.98
N ALA A 23 10.10 6.90 -16.43
CA ALA A 23 10.52 7.06 -17.83
C ALA A 23 11.55 5.99 -18.24
N VAL A 24 12.50 5.65 -17.36
CA VAL A 24 13.46 4.57 -17.58
C VAL A 24 12.73 3.24 -17.74
N TRP A 25 11.83 2.89 -16.81
CA TRP A 25 11.07 1.64 -16.86
C TRP A 25 10.21 1.50 -18.14
N GLN A 26 9.55 2.56 -18.58
CA GLN A 26 8.73 2.55 -19.80
C GLN A 26 9.55 2.35 -21.07
N SER A 27 10.79 2.85 -21.11
CA SER A 27 11.67 2.70 -22.28
C SER A 27 12.35 1.33 -22.36
N SER A 28 12.45 0.62 -21.23
CA SER A 28 13.23 -0.63 -21.11
C SER A 28 12.38 -1.91 -21.12
N PHE A 29 11.07 -1.83 -20.89
CA PHE A 29 10.21 -3.02 -20.74
C PHE A 29 8.87 -2.87 -21.47
N THR A 30 8.62 -3.74 -22.44
CA THR A 30 7.38 -3.77 -23.26
C THR A 30 6.28 -4.67 -22.68
N GLU A 31 6.62 -5.68 -21.86
CA GLU A 31 5.62 -6.56 -21.20
C GLU A 31 5.63 -6.41 -19.68
N ILE A 32 4.46 -6.60 -19.02
CA ILE A 32 4.30 -6.50 -17.56
C ILE A 32 5.29 -7.41 -16.82
N ALA A 33 5.40 -8.68 -17.27
CA ALA A 33 6.31 -9.67 -16.67
C ALA A 33 7.80 -9.34 -16.87
N SER A 34 8.13 -8.45 -17.81
CA SER A 34 9.51 -8.01 -18.03
C SER A 34 9.91 -6.83 -17.14
N CYS A 35 8.94 -6.10 -16.57
CA CYS A 35 9.22 -4.96 -15.70
C CYS A 35 9.28 -5.40 -14.21
N PRO A 36 10.47 -5.43 -13.58
CA PRO A 36 10.64 -5.96 -12.23
C PRO A 36 9.87 -5.16 -11.17
N VAL A 37 9.63 -3.87 -11.41
CA VAL A 37 8.87 -3.03 -10.47
C VAL A 37 7.37 -3.32 -10.58
N ARG A 38 6.85 -3.55 -11.79
CA ARG A 38 5.42 -3.81 -11.98
C ARG A 38 5.05 -5.19 -11.47
N ASP A 39 5.87 -6.21 -11.73
CA ASP A 39 5.64 -7.58 -11.22
C ASP A 39 5.53 -7.59 -9.68
N VAL A 40 6.44 -6.90 -8.99
CA VAL A 40 6.38 -6.77 -7.53
C VAL A 40 5.16 -5.96 -7.09
N LEU A 41 4.86 -4.82 -7.72
CA LEU A 41 3.72 -3.98 -7.34
C LEU A 41 2.36 -4.62 -7.60
N ASP A 42 2.20 -5.39 -8.68
CA ASP A 42 0.96 -6.15 -8.94
C ASP A 42 0.68 -7.16 -7.83
N ARG A 43 1.75 -7.64 -7.18
CA ARG A 43 1.70 -8.64 -6.13
C ARG A 43 1.52 -8.05 -4.74
N VAL A 44 2.33 -7.06 -4.37
CA VAL A 44 2.26 -6.46 -3.03
C VAL A 44 1.24 -5.33 -2.95
N GLY A 45 0.79 -4.83 -4.10
CA GLY A 45 -0.19 -3.77 -4.25
C GLY A 45 -1.64 -4.22 -4.12
N ASP A 46 -1.91 -5.53 -4.09
CA ASP A 46 -3.27 -6.02 -3.90
C ASP A 46 -3.74 -5.84 -2.45
N LYS A 47 -5.03 -5.56 -2.29
CA LYS A 47 -5.69 -5.28 -1.00
C LYS A 47 -5.33 -6.32 0.07
N TRP A 48 -5.33 -7.60 -0.27
CA TRP A 48 -5.22 -8.67 0.70
C TRP A 48 -3.78 -8.89 1.14
N SER A 49 -2.82 -8.80 0.21
CA SER A 49 -1.40 -8.89 0.52
C SER A 49 -0.99 -7.86 1.56
N MET A 50 -1.36 -6.59 1.37
CA MET A 50 -1.07 -5.53 2.33
C MET A 50 -1.68 -5.81 3.72
N LEU A 51 -2.97 -6.16 3.79
CA LEU A 51 -3.66 -6.41 5.05
C LEU A 51 -3.07 -7.60 5.82
N ILE A 52 -2.64 -8.66 5.11
CA ILE A 52 -2.00 -9.83 5.73
C ILE A 52 -0.62 -9.47 6.28
N LEU A 53 0.19 -8.71 5.53
CA LEU A 53 1.51 -8.28 6.00
C LEU A 53 1.37 -7.39 7.25
N ILE A 54 0.41 -6.46 7.25
CA ILE A 54 0.10 -5.63 8.42
C ILE A 54 -0.38 -6.48 9.59
N ALA A 55 -1.26 -7.47 9.36
CA ALA A 55 -1.73 -8.36 10.43
C ALA A 55 -0.60 -9.18 11.08
N LEU A 56 0.44 -9.52 10.33
CA LEU A 56 1.62 -10.24 10.82
C LEU A 56 2.72 -9.33 11.38
N ALA A 57 2.56 -8.00 11.33
CA ALA A 57 3.53 -7.05 11.86
C ALA A 57 3.70 -7.16 13.39
N ALA A 58 2.61 -7.50 14.10
CA ALA A 58 2.63 -7.71 15.54
C ALA A 58 3.28 -9.04 15.97
N GLY A 59 3.55 -9.95 15.02
CA GLY A 59 4.18 -11.24 15.29
C GLY A 59 3.59 -12.40 14.48
N PRO A 60 4.09 -13.63 14.71
CA PRO A 60 3.60 -14.82 14.05
C PRO A 60 2.10 -15.07 14.28
N GLY A 61 1.39 -15.48 13.24
CA GLY A 61 -0.06 -15.69 13.26
C GLY A 61 -0.48 -17.02 12.65
N ARG A 62 -1.48 -17.67 13.25
CA ARG A 62 -2.18 -18.82 12.64
C ARG A 62 -3.20 -18.34 11.61
N PHE A 63 -3.57 -19.23 10.68
CA PHE A 63 -4.58 -18.93 9.66
C PHE A 63 -5.86 -18.33 10.24
N SER A 64 -6.41 -18.93 11.30
CA SER A 64 -7.65 -18.46 11.93
C SER A 64 -7.48 -17.15 12.69
N ALA A 65 -6.28 -16.83 13.17
CA ALA A 65 -6.00 -15.55 13.81
C ALA A 65 -6.03 -14.43 12.77
N VAL A 66 -5.31 -14.61 11.65
CA VAL A 66 -5.27 -13.64 10.55
C VAL A 66 -6.67 -13.48 9.91
N ALA A 67 -7.39 -14.58 9.69
CA ALA A 67 -8.77 -14.52 9.16
C ALA A 67 -9.74 -13.72 10.04
N ARG A 68 -9.53 -13.68 11.36
CA ARG A 68 -10.37 -12.87 12.27
C ARG A 68 -10.02 -11.38 12.22
N MET A 69 -8.76 -11.04 11.90
CA MET A 69 -8.33 -9.64 11.74
C MET A 69 -8.81 -9.04 10.42
N ILE A 70 -9.15 -9.87 9.43
CA ILE A 70 -9.58 -9.45 8.10
C ILE A 70 -10.94 -10.13 7.79
N PRO A 71 -12.06 -9.69 8.40
CA PRO A 71 -13.31 -10.44 8.36
C PRO A 71 -13.96 -10.52 6.97
N ASP A 72 -13.58 -9.64 6.05
CA ASP A 72 -14.09 -9.58 4.68
C ASP A 72 -13.28 -10.41 3.67
N ILE A 73 -12.18 -11.05 4.09
CA ILE A 73 -11.43 -11.98 3.24
C ILE A 73 -12.06 -13.38 3.25
N SER A 74 -12.28 -13.95 2.07
CA SER A 74 -12.69 -15.35 1.99
C SER A 74 -11.54 -16.30 2.36
N LYS A 75 -11.85 -17.47 2.93
CA LYS A 75 -10.83 -18.50 3.24
C LYS A 75 -10.02 -18.92 2.02
N ARG A 76 -10.67 -19.01 0.85
CA ARG A 76 -10.02 -19.34 -0.42
C ARG A 76 -9.00 -18.26 -0.79
N MET A 77 -9.39 -16.99 -0.69
CA MET A 77 -8.50 -15.86 -0.98
C MET A 77 -7.34 -15.83 0.00
N LEU A 78 -7.59 -15.93 1.32
CA LEU A 78 -6.52 -15.97 2.33
C LEU A 78 -5.51 -17.10 2.09
N THR A 79 -5.99 -18.29 1.70
CA THR A 79 -5.11 -19.42 1.36
C THR A 79 -4.25 -19.10 0.14
N GLN A 80 -4.83 -18.50 -0.89
CA GLN A 80 -4.12 -18.12 -2.10
C GLN A 80 -3.08 -17.04 -1.80
N THR A 81 -3.47 -15.98 -1.10
CA THR A 81 -2.57 -14.88 -0.75
C THR A 81 -1.43 -15.36 0.15
N PHE A 82 -1.65 -16.25 1.11
CA PHE A 82 -0.55 -16.82 1.88
C PHE A 82 0.44 -17.61 1.02
N ARG A 83 -0.06 -18.45 0.11
CA ARG A 83 0.82 -19.19 -0.83
C ARG A 83 1.63 -18.23 -1.69
N ASP A 84 0.99 -17.15 -2.12
CA ASP A 84 1.60 -16.14 -2.96
C ASP A 84 2.70 -15.38 -2.23
N LEU A 85 2.41 -14.87 -1.03
CA LEU A 85 3.38 -14.21 -0.16
C LEU A 85 4.53 -15.14 0.28
N GLU A 86 4.25 -16.44 0.48
CA GLU A 86 5.26 -17.45 0.81
C GLU A 86 6.17 -17.71 -0.40
N ARG A 87 5.60 -17.85 -1.60
CA ARG A 87 6.33 -18.00 -2.87
C ARG A 87 7.29 -16.84 -3.11
N ASP A 88 6.86 -15.62 -2.81
CA ASP A 88 7.66 -14.41 -3.02
C ASP A 88 8.62 -14.14 -1.86
N GLY A 89 8.64 -15.01 -0.85
CA GLY A 89 9.56 -14.92 0.29
C GLY A 89 9.24 -13.79 1.27
N LEU A 90 8.03 -13.23 1.24
CA LEU A 90 7.59 -12.17 2.17
C LEU A 90 7.14 -12.75 3.52
N ILE A 91 6.62 -13.99 3.51
CA ILE A 91 6.29 -14.72 4.72
C ILE A 91 6.94 -16.11 4.73
N ALA A 92 7.15 -16.64 5.93
CA ALA A 92 7.58 -18.01 6.16
C ALA A 92 6.48 -18.78 6.89
N ARG A 93 6.26 -20.02 6.46
CA ARG A 93 5.33 -20.97 7.07
C ARG A 93 6.08 -21.98 7.93
N THR A 94 5.67 -22.14 9.19
CA THR A 94 6.24 -23.12 10.12
C THR A 94 5.17 -24.09 10.58
N VAL A 95 5.44 -25.39 10.48
CA VAL A 95 4.56 -26.46 10.99
C VAL A 95 5.10 -26.94 12.34
N PHE A 96 4.25 -26.93 13.34
CA PHE A 96 4.56 -27.41 14.68
C PHE A 96 3.97 -28.80 14.91
N PRO A 97 4.74 -29.75 15.49
CA PRO A 97 4.30 -31.11 15.76
C PRO A 97 3.41 -31.18 17.00
N THR A 98 2.29 -30.46 16.99
CA THR A 98 1.25 -30.51 18.03
C THR A 98 0.19 -31.57 17.70
N LYS A 99 -0.74 -31.83 18.63
CA LYS A 99 -1.91 -32.69 18.40
C LYS A 99 -3.20 -31.86 18.55
N PRO A 100 -3.89 -31.49 17.46
CA PRO A 100 -3.53 -31.67 16.05
C PRO A 100 -2.36 -30.77 15.61
N PRO A 101 -1.67 -31.04 14.48
CA PRO A 101 -0.58 -30.21 13.97
C PRO A 101 -1.02 -28.76 13.77
N SER A 102 -0.15 -27.82 14.17
CA SER A 102 -0.42 -26.39 14.04
C SER A 102 0.50 -25.75 13.01
N VAL A 103 0.04 -24.65 12.42
CA VAL A 103 0.77 -23.92 11.38
C VAL A 103 0.75 -22.45 11.74
N GLU A 104 1.91 -21.82 11.71
CA GLU A 104 2.07 -20.38 11.89
C GLU A 104 2.77 -19.76 10.69
N TYR A 105 2.43 -18.51 10.44
CA TYR A 105 2.99 -17.66 9.41
C TYR A 105 3.67 -16.48 10.08
N ARG A 106 4.87 -16.12 9.63
CA ARG A 106 5.60 -14.94 10.11
C ARG A 106 6.19 -14.17 8.95
N LEU A 107 6.39 -12.88 9.11
CA LEU A 107 7.18 -12.08 8.16
C LEU A 107 8.62 -12.61 8.10
N THR A 108 9.17 -12.66 6.89
CA THR A 108 10.62 -12.80 6.68
C THR A 108 11.30 -11.43 6.83
N PRO A 109 12.64 -11.35 6.84
CA PRO A 109 13.32 -10.06 6.78
C PRO A 109 12.89 -9.20 5.56
N LEU A 110 12.65 -9.83 4.41
CA LEU A 110 12.15 -9.15 3.22
C LEU A 110 10.73 -8.59 3.42
N GLY A 111 9.82 -9.40 3.99
CA GLY A 111 8.46 -8.95 4.30
C GLY A 111 8.44 -7.85 5.35
N SER A 112 9.31 -7.91 6.36
CA SER A 112 9.45 -6.86 7.37
C SER A 112 9.95 -5.54 6.77
N ALA A 113 10.92 -5.58 5.84
CA ALA A 113 11.42 -4.38 5.18
C ALA A 113 10.36 -3.67 4.32
N LEU A 114 9.31 -4.38 3.89
CA LEU A 114 8.18 -3.80 3.15
C LEU A 114 7.20 -3.03 4.06
N LEU A 115 7.26 -3.23 5.39
CA LEU A 115 6.35 -2.54 6.31
C LEU A 115 6.61 -1.03 6.38
N ASP A 116 7.86 -0.58 6.24
CA ASP A 116 8.21 0.85 6.28
C ASP A 116 7.52 1.66 5.16
N PRO A 117 7.67 1.30 3.85
CA PRO A 117 6.94 2.01 2.80
C PRO A 117 5.42 1.83 2.92
N LEU A 118 4.94 0.69 3.42
CA LEU A 118 3.50 0.50 3.67
C LEU A 118 2.99 1.44 4.76
N ALA A 119 3.73 1.68 5.84
CA ALA A 119 3.34 2.60 6.90
C ALA A 119 3.15 4.03 6.36
N HIS A 120 4.03 4.49 5.47
CA HIS A 120 3.87 5.78 4.80
C HIS A 120 2.62 5.83 3.91
N LEU A 121 2.34 4.75 3.16
CA LEU A 121 1.15 4.67 2.32
C LEU A 121 -0.14 4.65 3.14
N VAL A 122 -0.16 3.88 4.24
CA VAL A 122 -1.30 3.80 5.17
C VAL A 122 -1.56 5.16 5.82
N GLY A 123 -0.52 5.80 6.35
CA GLY A 123 -0.66 7.14 6.95
C GLY A 123 -1.17 8.18 5.96
N TRP A 124 -0.71 8.15 4.70
CA TRP A 124 -1.28 8.99 3.65
C TRP A 124 -2.76 8.67 3.38
N ALA A 125 -3.13 7.39 3.30
CA ALA A 125 -4.49 6.97 3.03
C ALA A 125 -5.45 7.40 4.15
N GLU A 126 -5.05 7.28 5.42
CA GLU A 126 -5.81 7.73 6.58
C GLU A 126 -6.06 9.24 6.53
N GLN A 127 -5.01 10.03 6.29
CA GLN A 127 -5.10 11.49 6.22
C GLN A 127 -5.98 11.97 5.06
N ASN A 128 -6.04 11.23 3.95
CA ASN A 128 -6.72 11.65 2.72
C ASN A 128 -8.06 10.94 2.49
N HIS A 129 -8.48 10.04 3.38
CA HIS A 129 -9.67 9.22 3.19
C HIS A 129 -10.92 10.08 2.93
N ALA A 130 -11.15 11.13 3.73
CA ALA A 130 -12.30 12.01 3.57
C ALA A 130 -12.32 12.74 2.22
N ALA A 131 -11.16 13.26 1.79
CA ALA A 131 -11.02 13.95 0.51
C ALA A 131 -11.29 13.00 -0.68
N ILE A 132 -10.80 11.76 -0.60
CA ILE A 132 -11.05 10.72 -1.60
C ILE A 132 -12.54 10.35 -1.66
N GLN A 133 -13.21 10.18 -0.51
CA GLN A 133 -14.64 9.88 -0.48
C GLN A 133 -15.47 11.01 -1.08
N GLU A 134 -15.10 12.26 -0.81
CA GLU A 134 -15.78 13.42 -1.40
C GLU A 134 -15.56 13.51 -2.91
N ALA A 135 -14.36 13.22 -3.40
CA ALA A 135 -14.08 13.13 -4.84
C ALA A 135 -14.93 12.05 -5.53
N ARG A 136 -15.12 10.88 -4.88
CA ARG A 136 -15.99 9.80 -5.40
C ARG A 136 -17.44 10.25 -5.51
N LYS A 137 -17.99 10.86 -4.46
CA LYS A 137 -19.36 11.38 -4.46
C LYS A 137 -19.58 12.42 -5.57
N ARG A 138 -18.64 13.35 -5.75
CA ARG A 138 -18.71 14.37 -6.81
C ARG A 138 -18.72 13.76 -8.22
N PHE A 139 -17.92 12.73 -8.44
CA PHE A 139 -17.91 11.99 -9.70
C PHE A 139 -19.24 11.26 -9.94
N GLU A 140 -19.75 10.57 -8.92
CA GLU A 140 -21.04 9.86 -8.98
C GLU A 140 -22.23 10.81 -9.19
N ALA A 141 -22.16 12.03 -8.66
CA ALA A 141 -23.17 13.07 -8.83
C ALA A 141 -23.15 13.75 -10.22
N GLY A 142 -22.23 13.38 -11.12
CA GLY A 142 -22.12 13.97 -12.45
C GLY A 142 -21.58 15.41 -12.49
N SER A 143 -21.13 15.94 -11.34
CA SER A 143 -20.44 17.22 -11.25
C SER A 143 -18.96 17.03 -11.58
N VAL A 144 -18.63 16.94 -12.87
CA VAL A 144 -17.23 17.03 -13.32
C VAL A 144 -16.78 18.48 -13.10
N PRO A 145 -15.81 18.76 -12.21
CA PRO A 145 -15.23 20.09 -12.12
C PRO A 145 -14.38 20.32 -13.38
N ASP A 146 -14.46 21.53 -13.92
CA ASP A 146 -13.64 21.98 -15.04
C ASP A 146 -12.16 22.00 -14.63
N GLY A 147 -11.47 20.87 -14.79
CA GLY A 147 -10.03 20.71 -15.01
C GLY A 147 -9.02 21.35 -14.07
N LYS A 148 -9.39 22.02 -12.97
CA LYS A 148 -8.41 22.63 -12.07
C LYS A 148 -8.04 21.65 -10.97
N PRO A 149 -6.80 21.14 -10.92
CA PRO A 149 -6.38 20.31 -9.80
C PRO A 149 -6.38 21.19 -8.55
N ASP A 150 -7.29 20.90 -7.62
CA ASP A 150 -7.17 21.38 -6.26
C ASP A 150 -5.82 20.90 -5.75
N ALA A 151 -4.91 21.85 -5.55
CA ALA A 151 -3.53 21.57 -5.19
C ALA A 151 -3.51 20.60 -4.00
N PHE A 152 -2.74 19.52 -4.14
CA PHE A 152 -2.44 18.61 -3.05
C PHE A 152 -1.63 19.39 -2.00
N ALA A 153 -2.33 20.13 -1.12
CA ALA A 153 -1.73 20.91 -0.07
C ALA A 153 -1.53 20.00 1.16
N PRO A 154 -0.29 19.57 1.47
CA PRO A 154 -0.05 18.88 2.73
C PRO A 154 -0.38 19.85 3.87
N ARG A 155 -1.20 19.39 4.84
CA ARG A 155 -1.41 20.17 6.07
C ARG A 155 -0.07 20.33 6.79
N SER A 156 0.22 21.56 7.20
CA SER A 156 1.45 21.97 7.89
C SER A 156 1.64 21.18 9.19
N SER A 157 2.89 20.95 9.55
CA SER A 157 3.37 20.21 10.75
C SER A 157 2.95 20.82 12.11
N ALA A 158 2.14 21.88 12.12
CA ALA A 158 1.61 22.49 13.34
C ALA A 158 0.42 21.72 13.96
N ASP A 159 -0.22 20.81 13.23
CA ASP A 159 -1.42 20.08 13.70
C ASP A 159 -1.09 18.82 14.56
N LEU A 160 0.19 18.53 14.84
CA LEU A 160 0.66 17.32 15.57
C LEU A 160 1.05 17.57 17.04
N SER A 161 0.60 18.66 17.68
CA SER A 161 0.96 18.98 19.07
C SER A 161 -0.22 19.23 20.02
N ALA A 162 -1.38 18.62 19.75
CA ALA A 162 -2.48 18.58 20.71
C ALA A 162 -3.21 17.24 20.61
N ASP A 163 -2.72 16.24 21.34
CA ASP A 163 -3.46 15.41 22.32
C ASP A 163 -2.59 14.23 22.79
#